data_AF-A0A3D4WKK9-F1
#
_entry.id   AF-A0A3D4WKK9-F1
#
_cell.length_a   1.000
_cell.length_b   1.000
_cell.length_c   1.000
_cell.angle_alpha   90.00
_cell.angle_beta   90.00
_cell.angle_gamma   90.00
#
_symmetry.space_group_name_H-M   'P 1'
#
loop_
_entity.id
_entity.type
_entity.pdbx_description
1 polymer ?
#
loop_
_entity_poly.entity_id
_entity_poly.type
_entity_poly.pdbx_seq_one_letter_code
_entity_poly.pdbx_strand_id
1 'polypeptide(L)' 'MKVSRERLLTATFVEMADTLVADFDIVEFLHVLAGRCVELIGAAAAGIMLVDNQGQLRLIASSSEQSRLL' A
#
# COMPACT_ATOMS: atom_id res chain seq x y z
N MET A 1 -2.11 -17.03 -18.53
CA MET A 1 -1.95 -15.88 -19.45
C MET A 1 -1.20 -14.79 -18.67
N LYS A 2 0.06 -14.48 -19.00
CA LYS A 2 0.85 -13.46 -18.27
C LYS A 2 0.18 -12.10 -18.46
N VAL A 3 -0.33 -11.50 -17.38
CA VAL A 3 -0.77 -10.10 -17.39
C VAL A 3 0.46 -9.24 -17.74
N SER A 4 0.35 -8.39 -18.76
CA SER A 4 1.47 -7.49 -19.09
C SER A 4 1.65 -6.48 -17.96
N ARG A 5 2.90 -6.16 -17.63
CA ARG A 5 3.24 -5.22 -16.55
C ARG A 5 2.52 -3.88 -16.70
N GLU A 6 2.31 -3.43 -17.93
CA GLU A 6 1.55 -2.21 -18.23
C GLU A 6 0.07 -2.33 -17.86
N ARG A 7 -0.58 -3.47 -18.14
CA ARG A 7 -1.98 -3.68 -17.73
C ARG A 7 -2.13 -3.72 -16.22
N LEU A 8 -1.17 -4.30 -15.51
CA LEU A 8 -1.19 -4.32 -14.05
C LEU A 8 -1.04 -2.90 -13.47
N LEU A 9 -0.14 -2.11 -14.06
CA LEU A 9 0.05 -0.70 -13.71
C LEU A 9 -1.22 0.12 -13.95
N THR A 10 -1.82 0.01 -15.13
CA THR A 10 -3.05 0.74 -15.46
C THR A 10 -4.20 0.31 -14.56
N ALA A 11 -4.38 -0.99 -14.31
CA ALA A 11 -5.41 -1.48 -13.40
C ALA A 11 -5.22 -0.94 -11.98
N THR A 12 -3.98 -0.93 -11.48
CA THR A 12 -3.64 -0.37 -10.17
C THR A 12 -3.99 1.12 -10.10
N PHE A 13 -3.65 1.91 -11.12
CA PHE A 13 -3.95 3.35 -11.12
C PHE A 13 -5.45 3.65 -11.19
N VAL A 14 -6.24 2.86 -11.92
CA VAL A 14 -7.70 3.02 -11.99
C VAL A 14 -8.34 2.66 -10.66
N GLU A 15 -7.92 1.55 -10.04
CA GLU A 15 -8.36 1.13 -8.70
C GLU A 15 -7.99 2.16 -7.62
N MET A 16 -6.80 2.75 -7.72
CA MET A 16 -6.34 3.85 -6.87
C MET A 16 -7.11 5.17 -7.09
N ALA A 17 -7.63 5.41 -8.30
CA ALA A 17 -8.40 6.62 -8.60
C ALA A 17 -9.88 6.49 -8.21
N ASP A 18 -10.47 5.30 -8.41
CA ASP A 18 -11.85 5.00 -7.98
C ASP A 18 -12.00 5.06 -6.44
N THR A 19 -10.93 4.73 -5.72
CA THR A 19 -10.92 4.83 -4.25
C THR A 19 -10.90 6.27 -3.74
N LEU A 20 -10.57 7.29 -4.54
CA LEU A 20 -10.60 8.72 -4.14
C LEU A 20 -12.00 9.36 -4.18
N VAL A 21 -13.06 8.58 -4.43
CA VAL A 21 -14.47 8.97 -4.32
C VAL A 21 -14.99 8.55 -2.93
N ALA A 22 -16.03 9.22 -2.41
CA ALA A 22 -16.50 9.15 -1.02
C ALA A 22 -16.47 7.74 -0.37
N ASP A 23 -16.07 7.69 0.90
CA ASP A 23 -15.71 6.49 1.70
C ASP A 23 -14.33 5.88 1.39
N PHE A 24 -13.36 6.73 1.05
CA PHE A 24 -11.96 6.33 0.89
C PHE A 24 -11.33 5.85 2.22
N ASP A 25 -11.04 4.56 2.32
CA ASP A 25 -10.19 4.02 3.39
C ASP A 25 -8.71 4.19 3.00
N ILE A 26 -8.13 5.31 3.45
CA ILE A 26 -6.71 5.62 3.26
C ILE A 26 -5.79 4.54 3.85
N VAL A 27 -6.19 3.86 4.92
CA VAL A 27 -5.35 2.84 5.56
C VAL A 27 -5.30 1.60 4.67
N GLU A 28 -6.45 1.17 4.14
CA GLU A 28 -6.52 0.07 3.19
C GLU A 28 -5.73 0.35 1.91
N PHE A 29 -5.86 1.58 1.37
CA PHE A 29 -5.07 2.01 0.22
C PHE A 29 -3.55 1.89 0.46
N LEU A 30 -3.08 2.33 1.64
CA LEU A 30 -1.67 2.29 1.99
C LEU A 30 -1.17 0.84 2.19
N HIS A 31 -2.03 -0.07 2.64
CA HIS A 31 -1.71 -1.51 2.70
C HIS A 31 -1.53 -2.11 1.31
N VAL A 32 -2.45 -1.83 0.39
CA VAL A 32 -2.34 -2.26 -1.02
C VAL A 32 -1.06 -1.71 -1.65
N LEU A 33 -0.76 -0.42 -1.45
CA LEU A 33 0.47 0.20 -1.96
C LEU A 33 1.74 -0.49 -1.42
N ALA A 34 1.80 -0.79 -0.13
CA ALA A 34 2.92 -1.51 0.47
C ALA A 34 3.10 -2.91 -0.15
N GLY A 35 1.99 -3.63 -0.38
CA GLY A 35 2.00 -4.92 -1.08
C GLY A 35 2.54 -4.83 -2.51
N ARG A 36 2.10 -3.82 -3.28
CA ARG A 36 2.60 -3.59 -4.66
C ARG A 36 4.09 -3.27 -4.72
N CYS A 37 4.61 -2.53 -3.74
CA CYS A 37 6.05 -2.25 -3.67
C CYS A 37 6.89 -3.53 -3.53
N VAL A 38 6.42 -4.48 -2.71
CA VAL A 38 7.05 -5.80 -2.58
C VAL A 38 7.04 -6.56 -3.91
N GLU A 39 5.87 -6.61 -4.57
CA GLU A 39 5.72 -7.29 -5.88
C GLU A 39 6.61 -6.68 -6.97
N LEU A 40 6.70 -5.34 -7.01
CA LEU A 40 7.41 -4.62 -8.07
C LEU A 40 8.94 -4.64 -7.89
N ILE A 41 9.42 -4.58 -6.65
CA ILE A 41 10.85 -4.41 -6.33
C ILE A 41 11.49 -5.73 -5.88
N GLY A 42 10.68 -6.74 -5.52
CA GLY A 42 11.17 -8.02 -5.02
C GLY A 42 11.72 -7.95 -3.60
N ALA A 43 11.23 -7.00 -2.79
CA ALA A 43 11.59 -6.88 -1.37
C ALA A 43 10.92 -7.98 -0.53
N ALA A 44 11.47 -8.29 0.64
CA ALA A 44 10.83 -9.26 1.55
C ALA A 44 9.56 -8.70 2.22
N ALA A 45 9.54 -7.39 2.49
CA ALA A 45 8.41 -6.65 3.05
C ALA A 45 8.58 -5.14 2.80
N ALA A 46 7.48 -4.39 2.92
CA ALA A 46 7.46 -2.93 2.89
C ALA A 46 6.49 -2.39 3.95
N GLY A 47 6.75 -1.18 4.47
CA GLY A 47 5.88 -0.50 5.42
C GLY A 47 5.88 1.01 5.21
N ILE A 48 4.78 1.66 5.59
CA ILE A 48 4.59 3.11 5.48
C ILE A 48 4.49 3.69 6.88
N MET A 49 5.37 4.62 7.20
CA MET A 49 5.44 5.26 8.51
C MET A 49 5.10 6.75 8.41
N LEU A 50 4.36 7.24 9.40
CA LEU A 50 4.09 8.67 9.58
C LEU A 50 4.65 9.14 10.92
N VAL A 51 5.07 10.39 10.97
CA VAL A 51 5.45 11.05 12.23
C VAL A 51 4.16 11.57 12.88
N ASP A 52 3.91 11.18 14.13
CA ASP A 52 2.79 11.71 14.90
C ASP A 52 3.09 13.10 15.50
N ASN A 53 2.11 13.67 16.19
CA ASN A 53 2.24 15.00 16.80
C ASN A 53 3.30 15.09 17.91
N GLN A 54 3.82 13.96 18.40
CA GLN A 54 4.90 13.89 19.37
C GLN A 54 6.27 13.62 18.71
N GLY A 55 6.32 13.63 17.38
CA GLY A 55 7.55 13.36 16.64
C GLY A 55 7.91 11.87 16.56
N GLN A 56 7.01 10.97 16.95
CA GLN A 56 7.28 9.54 16.94
C GLN A 56 6.86 8.90 15.61
N LEU A 57 7.69 7.99 15.09
CA LEU A 57 7.35 7.23 13.89
C LEU A 57 6.33 6.15 14.24
N ARG A 58 5.21 6.16 13.51
CA ARG A 58 4.09 5.22 13.65
C ARG A 58 3.90 4.48 12.34
N LEU A 59 3.82 3.16 12.41
CA LEU A 59 3.49 2.34 11.26
C LEU A 59 1.99 2.47 10.95
N ILE A 60 1.68 2.84 9.71
CA ILE A 60 0.30 3.05 9.25
C ILE A 60 -0.16 1.92 8.33
N ALA A 61 0.76 1.36 7.54
CA ALA A 61 0.49 0.23 6.67
C ALA A 61 1.72 -0.64 6.47
N SER A 62 1.49 -1.91 6.13
CA SER A 62 2.52 -2.91 5.85
C SER A 62 2.06 -3.88 4.79
N SER A 63 3.02 -4.39 4.01
CA SER A 63 2.81 -5.47 3.04
C SER A 63 2.62 -6.83 3.70
N SER A 64 2.82 -6.94 5.02
CA SER A 64 2.57 -8.16 5.79
C SER A 64 1.62 -7.87 6.96
N GLU A 65 0.60 -8.71 7.11
CA GLU A 65 -0.38 -8.66 8.22
C GLU A 65 0.29 -8.84 9.60
N GLN A 66 1.53 -9.31 9.65
CA GLN A 66 2.29 -9.54 10.88
C GLN A 66 2.68 -8.25 11.62
N SER A 67 2.65 -7.08 10.97
CA SER A 67 3.11 -5.84 11.59
C SER A 67 2.04 -5.12 12.42
N ARG A 68 0.78 -5.57 12.39
CA ARG A 68 -0.33 -4.94 13.12
C ARG A 68 -0.38 -5.30 14.61
N LEU A 69 0.47 -6.24 15.07
CA LEU A 69 0.41 -6.84 16.41
C LEU A 69 1.64 -6.56 17.31
N LEU A 70 2.52 -5.63 16.95
CA LEU A 70 3.69 -5.26 17.75
C LEU A 70 3.63 -3.81 18.24
#